data_AF-A0A354YYJ9-F1
#
_entry.id   AF-A0A354YYJ9-F1
#
_cell.length_a   1.000
_cell.length_b   1.000
_cell.length_c   1.000
_cell.angle_alpha   90.00
_cell.angle_beta   90.00
_cell.angle_gamma   90.00
#
_symmetry.space_group_name_H-M   'P 1'
#
loop_
_entity.id
_entity.type
_entity.pdbx_description
1 polymer ?
#
loop_
_entity_poly.entity_id
_entity_poly.type
_entity_poly.pdbx_seq_one_letter_code
_entity_poly.pdbx_strand_id
1 'polypeptide(L)'
;MQESAATRKNYQGLDIPVSAGISFPLALLLIYTIILLFAPLYAQPVKQEVYFLFLMGIFAISLLGFADDMLGQRDTLGFKGHLGALLHGRMTTGGLKAAGGALIALFLALSLASGWPDIIVNTLIMALFANMLNLLDLRPGRAVKGFFFFFILLAFLASWKINWILIAPLLGATLYYLHFDLKALAMMGDSGSNVLGLALGFMAAASLPLSFKVGVLFFLIFMHLITEKYSLTRIIEKVAVLRKIDQWGRGKSDGKSEKTG
;
A
#
# COMPACT_ATOMS: atom_id res chain seq x y z
N MET A 1 22.24 24.92 4.19
CA MET A 1 21.08 24.35 4.92
C MET A 1 21.08 22.86 4.60
N GLN A 2 21.31 22.00 5.59
CA GLN A 2 21.37 20.55 5.42
C GLN A 2 20.05 20.07 4.80
N GLU A 3 20.11 19.36 3.66
CA GLU A 3 18.97 18.62 3.12
C GLU A 3 18.50 17.64 4.19
N SER A 4 17.36 17.92 4.82
CA SER A 4 16.73 16.98 5.74
C SER A 4 16.35 15.73 4.94
N ALA A 5 16.60 14.53 5.51
CA ALA A 5 16.17 13.26 4.93
C ALA A 5 14.64 13.18 4.70
N ALA A 6 13.88 14.13 5.25
CA ALA A 6 12.43 14.24 5.13
C ALA A 6 11.93 14.88 3.80
N THR A 7 12.83 15.36 2.92
CA THR A 7 12.45 15.95 1.63
C THR A 7 13.17 15.27 0.47
N ARG A 8 12.48 15.08 -0.66
CA ARG A 8 13.08 14.62 -1.93
C ARG A 8 12.48 15.37 -3.11
N LYS A 9 13.26 15.43 -4.19
CA LYS A 9 12.79 15.96 -5.48
C LYS A 9 11.68 15.09 -6.06
N ASN A 10 10.56 15.72 -6.37
CA ASN A 10 9.49 15.10 -7.15
C ASN A 10 9.88 14.97 -8.64
N TYR A 11 8.99 14.42 -9.47
CA TYR A 11 9.21 14.29 -10.92
C TYR A 11 9.40 15.63 -11.67
N GLN A 12 9.05 16.75 -11.04
CA GLN A 12 9.27 18.12 -11.54
C GLN A 12 10.57 18.75 -11.01
N GLY A 13 11.34 18.03 -10.17
CA GLY A 13 12.59 18.50 -9.58
C GLY A 13 12.42 19.38 -8.33
N LEU A 14 11.20 19.52 -7.79
CA LEU A 14 10.90 20.30 -6.60
C LEU A 14 11.01 19.45 -5.33
N ASP A 15 11.66 19.98 -4.29
CA ASP A 15 11.75 19.30 -2.99
C ASP A 15 10.40 19.30 -2.28
N ILE A 16 9.90 18.10 -2.01
CA ILE A 16 8.62 17.88 -1.31
C ILE A 16 8.79 16.91 -0.15
N PRO A 17 7.93 17.00 0.89
CA PRO A 17 7.94 16.05 1.99
C PRO A 17 7.78 14.60 1.52
N VAL A 18 8.59 13.71 2.07
CA VAL A 18 8.54 12.26 1.82
C VAL A 18 7.86 11.56 2.98
N SER A 19 7.28 10.38 2.70
CA SER A 19 6.68 9.52 3.73
C SER A 19 5.47 10.15 4.41
N ALA A 20 4.71 11.00 3.68
CA ALA A 20 3.48 11.60 4.18
C ALA A 20 2.40 10.56 4.52
N GLY A 21 2.56 9.33 4.02
CA GLY A 21 1.73 8.17 4.33
C GLY A 21 1.68 7.78 5.81
N ILE A 22 2.66 8.19 6.62
CA ILE A 22 2.64 8.00 8.08
C ILE A 22 1.43 8.67 8.76
N SER A 23 0.77 9.62 8.07
CA SER A 23 -0.48 10.21 8.53
C SER A 23 -1.66 9.22 8.56
N PHE A 24 -1.64 8.16 7.75
CA PHE A 24 -2.73 7.17 7.69
C PHE A 24 -2.91 6.38 9.00
N PRO A 25 -1.89 5.71 9.57
CA PRO A 25 -2.04 5.03 10.86
C PRO A 25 -2.44 6.00 11.98
N LEU A 26 -1.95 7.25 11.96
CA LEU A 26 -2.33 8.26 12.96
C LEU A 26 -3.81 8.67 12.84
N ALA A 27 -4.31 8.85 11.62
CA ALA A 27 -5.72 9.11 11.37
C ALA A 27 -6.60 7.94 11.81
N LEU A 28 -6.19 6.70 11.50
CA LEU A 28 -6.88 5.50 11.96
C LEU A 28 -6.93 5.41 13.48
N LEU A 29 -5.80 5.65 14.15
CA LEU A 29 -5.73 5.63 15.61
C LEU A 29 -6.72 6.63 16.22
N LEU A 30 -6.70 7.89 15.75
CA LEU A 30 -7.62 8.92 16.22
C LEU A 30 -9.08 8.50 16.05
N ILE A 31 -9.47 8.04 14.86
CA ILE A 31 -10.86 7.66 14.58
C ILE A 31 -11.28 6.45 15.41
N TYR A 32 -10.43 5.44 15.57
CA TYR A 32 -10.77 4.30 16.41
C TYR A 32 -10.82 4.64 17.90
N THR A 33 -9.96 5.54 18.39
CA THR A 33 -10.08 6.06 19.75
C THR A 33 -11.43 6.74 19.96
N ILE A 34 -11.88 7.55 19.00
CA ILE A 34 -13.22 8.17 19.05
C ILE A 34 -14.31 7.09 19.05
N ILE A 35 -14.25 6.10 18.16
CA ILE A 35 -15.24 5.02 18.11
C ILE A 35 -15.31 4.27 19.44
N LEU A 36 -14.16 3.93 20.03
CA LEU A 36 -14.11 3.23 21.33
C LEU A 36 -14.63 4.09 22.48
N LEU A 37 -14.35 5.39 22.48
CA LEU A 37 -14.84 6.33 23.50
C LEU A 37 -16.37 6.39 23.50
N PHE A 38 -17.00 6.36 22.32
CA PHE A 38 -18.44 6.47 22.17
C PHE A 38 -19.16 5.11 22.07
N ALA A 39 -18.45 3.98 21.93
CA ALA A 39 -19.04 2.65 21.81
C ALA A 39 -20.04 2.30 22.94
N PRO A 40 -19.82 2.67 24.23
CA PRO A 40 -20.79 2.42 25.29
C PRO A 40 -22.15 3.10 25.07
N LEU A 41 -22.19 4.21 24.34
CA LEU A 41 -23.44 4.94 24.07
C LEU A 41 -24.31 4.26 23.01
N TYR A 42 -23.73 3.45 22.14
CA TYR A 42 -24.44 2.82 21.02
C TYR A 42 -24.82 1.36 21.26
N ALA A 43 -24.45 0.78 22.41
CA ALA A 43 -24.71 -0.62 22.78
C ALA A 43 -24.30 -1.64 21.69
N GLN A 44 -23.36 -1.29 20.81
CA GLN A 44 -22.88 -2.14 19.74
C GLN A 44 -21.65 -2.92 20.20
N PRO A 45 -21.64 -4.26 20.12
CA PRO A 45 -20.46 -5.06 20.43
C PRO A 45 -19.40 -4.84 19.34
N VAL A 46 -18.46 -3.94 19.63
CA VAL A 46 -17.26 -3.71 18.81
C VAL A 46 -16.29 -4.87 19.08
N LYS A 47 -16.02 -5.73 18.09
CA LYS A 47 -15.00 -6.79 18.19
C LYS A 47 -13.60 -6.18 18.25
N GLN A 48 -13.19 -5.75 19.44
CA GLN A 48 -11.96 -4.97 19.68
C GLN A 48 -10.70 -5.66 19.17
N GLU A 49 -10.62 -6.99 19.30
CA GLU A 49 -9.47 -7.79 18.87
C GLU A 49 -9.09 -7.56 17.40
N VAL A 50 -10.07 -7.55 16.51
CA VAL A 50 -9.82 -7.37 15.06
C VAL A 50 -9.36 -5.94 14.76
N TYR A 51 -9.88 -4.95 15.48
CA TYR A 51 -9.45 -3.54 15.33
C TYR A 51 -8.02 -3.34 15.82
N PHE A 52 -7.67 -3.90 16.97
CA PHE A 52 -6.31 -3.86 17.49
C PHE A 52 -5.34 -4.59 16.57
N LEU A 53 -5.71 -5.77 16.08
CA LEU A 53 -4.92 -6.54 15.13
C LEU A 53 -4.66 -5.75 13.84
N PHE A 54 -5.71 -5.15 13.28
CA PHE A 54 -5.60 -4.32 12.08
C PHE A 54 -4.73 -3.09 12.31
N LEU A 55 -4.97 -2.33 13.39
CA LEU A 55 -4.14 -1.18 13.74
C LEU A 55 -2.68 -1.56 13.91
N MET A 56 -2.39 -2.65 14.64
CA MET A 56 -1.03 -3.10 14.84
C MET A 56 -0.35 -3.45 13.52
N GLY A 57 -1.03 -4.15 12.61
CA GLY A 57 -0.53 -4.42 11.28
C GLY A 57 -0.24 -3.15 10.48
N ILE A 58 -1.17 -2.20 10.49
CA ILE A 58 -1.06 -0.93 9.78
C ILE A 58 0.07 -0.05 10.33
N PHE A 59 0.21 0.05 11.66
CA PHE A 59 1.33 0.75 12.29
C PHE A 59 2.66 0.06 11.99
N ALA A 60 2.74 -1.27 12.12
CA ALA A 60 3.96 -2.02 11.88
C ALA A 60 4.45 -1.85 10.43
N ILE A 61 3.56 -2.00 9.45
CA ILE A 61 3.95 -1.86 8.04
C ILE A 61 4.28 -0.40 7.69
N SER A 62 3.58 0.56 8.29
CA SER A 62 3.86 1.99 8.08
C SER A 62 5.22 2.38 8.66
N LEU A 63 5.56 1.91 9.86
CA LEU A 63 6.87 2.14 10.49
C LEU A 63 8.00 1.48 9.70
N LEU A 64 7.78 0.25 9.20
CA LEU A 64 8.74 -0.42 8.32
C LEU A 64 8.97 0.38 7.03
N GLY A 65 7.88 0.87 6.41
CA GLY A 65 7.96 1.71 5.23
C GLY A 65 8.59 3.08 5.49
N PHE A 66 8.30 3.70 6.63
CA PHE A 66 8.92 4.95 7.05
C PHE A 66 10.42 4.80 7.27
N ALA A 67 10.83 3.70 7.92
CA ALA A 67 12.24 3.37 8.08
C ALA A 67 12.93 3.20 6.72
N ASP A 68 12.28 2.55 5.74
CA ASP A 68 12.81 2.42 4.37
C ASP A 68 12.90 3.77 3.65
N ASP A 69 11.87 4.61 3.74
CA ASP A 69 11.85 5.95 3.13
C ASP A 69 13.01 6.83 3.65
N MET A 70 13.34 6.72 4.95
CA MET A 70 14.37 7.52 5.63
C MET A 70 15.78 6.93 5.51
N LEU A 71 15.91 5.60 5.59
CA LEU A 71 17.21 4.90 5.61
C LEU A 71 17.65 4.42 4.23
N GLY A 72 16.75 4.37 3.25
CA GLY A 72 17.00 3.85 1.92
C GLY A 72 18.08 4.61 1.17
N GLN A 73 19.31 4.09 1.23
CA GLN A 73 20.36 4.38 0.25
C GLN A 73 19.98 3.71 -1.08
N ARG A 74 20.32 4.36 -2.20
CA ARG A 74 20.02 3.86 -3.56
C ARG A 74 20.88 2.63 -3.89
N ASP A 75 20.54 1.48 -3.31
CA ASP A 75 21.04 0.21 -3.81
C ASP A 75 20.38 -0.07 -5.16
N THR A 76 21.19 -0.16 -6.21
CA THR A 76 20.76 -0.31 -7.62
C THR A 76 20.31 -1.73 -7.98
N LEU A 77 19.98 -2.56 -6.99
CA LEU A 77 19.73 -3.99 -7.18
C LEU A 77 18.24 -4.25 -7.43
N GLY A 78 17.92 -5.04 -8.46
CA GLY A 78 16.55 -5.54 -8.69
C GLY A 78 16.18 -6.68 -7.72
N PHE A 79 14.95 -7.20 -7.81
CA PHE A 79 14.44 -8.29 -6.94
C PHE A 79 15.37 -9.52 -6.88
N LYS A 80 15.92 -9.94 -8.02
CA LYS A 80 16.93 -11.02 -8.11
C LYS A 80 18.27 -10.65 -7.47
N GLY A 81 18.65 -9.38 -7.53
CA GLY A 81 19.86 -8.86 -6.89
C GLY A 81 19.73 -8.85 -5.36
N HIS A 82 18.56 -8.46 -4.84
CA HIS A 82 18.26 -8.53 -3.41
C HIS A 82 18.17 -9.97 -2.90
N LEU A 83 17.49 -10.86 -3.62
CA LEU A 83 17.40 -12.28 -3.25
C LEU A 83 18.76 -12.98 -3.34
N GLY A 84 19.56 -12.67 -4.37
CA GLY A 84 20.94 -13.12 -4.48
C GLY A 84 21.81 -12.60 -3.34
N ALA A 85 21.74 -11.31 -3.01
CA ALA A 85 22.47 -10.73 -1.88
C ALA A 85 22.08 -11.38 -0.55
N LEU A 86 20.78 -11.62 -0.33
CA LEU A 86 20.26 -12.30 0.86
C LEU A 86 20.78 -13.74 0.98
N LEU A 87 20.80 -14.48 -0.13
CA LEU A 87 21.36 -15.84 -0.20
C LEU A 87 22.89 -15.87 0.06
N HIS A 88 23.59 -14.76 -0.20
CA HIS A 88 25.02 -14.59 0.11
C HIS A 88 25.27 -13.90 1.46
N GLY A 89 24.26 -13.81 2.33
CA GLY A 89 24.39 -13.22 3.67
C GLY A 89 24.53 -11.69 3.71
N ARG A 90 24.32 -11.00 2.58
CA ARG A 90 24.30 -9.53 2.51
C ARG A 90 22.86 -9.03 2.67
N MET A 91 22.54 -8.51 3.85
CA MET A 91 21.25 -7.85 4.07
C MET A 91 21.23 -6.50 3.35
N THR A 92 20.37 -6.41 2.35
CA THR A 92 20.02 -5.14 1.70
C THR A 92 18.79 -4.56 2.40
N THR A 93 18.63 -3.24 2.38
CA THR A 93 17.44 -2.56 2.94
C THR A 93 16.14 -3.11 2.32
N GLY A 94 16.14 -3.34 1.00
CA GLY A 94 15.02 -3.97 0.29
C GLY A 94 14.72 -5.41 0.72
N GLY A 95 15.74 -6.21 1.04
CA GLY A 95 15.56 -7.57 1.57
C GLY A 95 14.95 -7.59 2.98
N LEU A 96 15.42 -6.70 3.85
CA LEU A 96 14.87 -6.54 5.21
C LEU A 96 13.41 -6.11 5.18
N LYS A 97 13.06 -5.17 4.29
CA LYS A 97 11.68 -4.73 4.07
C LYS A 97 10.78 -5.86 3.59
N ALA A 98 11.21 -6.62 2.58
CA ALA A 98 10.42 -7.74 2.07
C ALA A 98 10.18 -8.80 3.15
N ALA A 99 11.20 -9.14 3.93
CA ALA A 99 11.09 -10.07 5.05
C ALA A 99 10.17 -9.53 6.15
N GLY A 100 10.35 -8.27 6.56
CA GLY A 100 9.52 -7.63 7.58
C GLY A 100 8.04 -7.55 7.17
N GLY A 101 7.76 -7.14 5.93
CA GLY A 101 6.40 -7.10 5.39
C GLY A 101 5.76 -8.48 5.33
N ALA A 102 6.51 -9.51 4.92
CA ALA A 102 6.04 -10.90 4.91
C ALA A 102 5.77 -11.43 6.34
N LEU A 103 6.62 -11.10 7.32
CA LEU A 103 6.41 -11.47 8.71
C LEU A 103 5.16 -10.80 9.30
N ILE A 104 4.94 -9.51 9.04
CA ILE A 104 3.73 -8.81 9.44
C ILE A 104 2.50 -9.48 8.81
N ALA A 105 2.53 -9.75 7.50
CA ALA A 105 1.45 -10.43 6.80
C ALA A 105 1.15 -11.83 7.35
N LEU A 106 2.19 -12.61 7.67
CA LEU A 106 2.07 -13.96 8.24
C LEU A 106 1.45 -13.90 9.63
N PHE A 107 1.92 -12.99 10.48
CA PHE A 107 1.36 -12.78 11.81
C PHE A 107 -0.14 -12.46 11.77
N LEU A 108 -0.55 -11.55 10.88
CA LEU A 108 -1.96 -11.21 10.68
C LEU A 108 -2.75 -12.42 10.15
N ALA A 109 -2.20 -13.17 9.20
CA ALA A 109 -2.85 -14.35 8.63
C ALA A 109 -3.09 -15.46 9.66
N LEU A 110 -2.10 -15.75 10.51
CA LEU A 110 -2.20 -16.70 11.62
C LEU A 110 -3.25 -16.27 12.65
N SER A 111 -3.46 -14.97 12.80
CA SER A 111 -4.45 -14.41 13.73
C SER A 111 -5.87 -14.40 13.15
N LEU A 112 -6.02 -14.53 11.82
CA LEU A 112 -7.31 -14.53 11.13
C LEU A 112 -7.81 -15.92 10.74
N ALA A 113 -6.92 -16.90 10.59
CA ALA A 113 -7.25 -18.22 10.06
C ALA A 113 -6.53 -19.35 10.81
N SER A 114 -7.20 -20.49 10.94
CA SER A 114 -6.65 -21.71 11.56
C SER A 114 -6.15 -22.74 10.56
N GLY A 115 -6.62 -22.71 9.31
CA GLY A 115 -6.23 -23.66 8.25
C GLY A 115 -5.00 -23.18 7.48
N TRP A 116 -4.02 -24.06 7.30
CA TRP A 116 -2.79 -23.77 6.53
C TRP A 116 -3.04 -23.20 5.12
N PRO A 117 -4.01 -23.69 4.31
CA PRO A 117 -4.28 -23.10 3.01
C PRO A 117 -4.67 -21.62 3.09
N ASP A 118 -5.57 -21.26 4.01
CA ASP A 118 -5.97 -19.87 4.23
C ASP A 118 -4.81 -19.03 4.77
N ILE A 119 -4.03 -19.55 5.73
CA ILE A 119 -2.87 -18.84 6.28
C ILE A 119 -1.87 -18.48 5.17
N ILE A 120 -1.52 -19.45 4.32
CA ILE A 120 -0.56 -19.25 3.23
C ILE A 120 -1.12 -18.23 2.22
N VAL A 121 -2.36 -18.42 1.77
CA VAL A 121 -2.99 -17.53 0.78
C VAL A 121 -3.17 -16.11 1.34
N ASN A 122 -3.63 -15.96 2.59
CA ASN A 122 -3.80 -14.66 3.24
C ASN A 122 -2.45 -13.94 3.40
N THR A 123 -1.40 -14.65 3.81
CA THR A 123 -0.04 -14.09 3.94
C THR A 123 0.44 -13.53 2.61
N LEU A 124 0.33 -14.31 1.54
CA LEU A 124 0.77 -13.91 0.21
C LEU A 124 -0.05 -12.74 -0.34
N ILE A 125 -1.38 -12.76 -0.18
CA ILE A 125 -2.25 -11.66 -0.61
C ILE A 125 -1.89 -10.35 0.11
N MET A 126 -1.70 -10.39 1.43
CA MET A 126 -1.32 -9.21 2.22
C MET A 126 0.03 -8.65 1.80
N ALA A 127 1.06 -9.50 1.67
CA ALA A 127 2.39 -9.08 1.26
C ALA A 127 2.41 -8.56 -0.19
N LEU A 128 1.75 -9.24 -1.12
CA LEU A 128 1.74 -8.86 -2.53
C LEU A 128 0.88 -7.63 -2.80
N PHE A 129 -0.21 -7.39 -2.06
CA PHE A 129 -0.92 -6.12 -2.18
C PHE A 129 -0.08 -4.95 -1.66
N ALA A 130 0.60 -5.08 -0.51
CA ALA A 130 1.51 -4.05 -0.02
C ALA A 130 2.53 -3.67 -1.11
N ASN A 131 3.19 -4.67 -1.69
CA ASN A 131 4.15 -4.43 -2.78
C ASN A 131 3.48 -3.90 -4.06
N MET A 132 2.28 -4.37 -4.43
CA MET A 132 1.53 -3.87 -5.59
C MET A 132 1.24 -2.37 -5.48
N LEU A 133 0.77 -1.91 -4.32
CA LEU A 133 0.45 -0.49 -4.12
C LEU A 133 1.73 0.35 -4.10
N ASN A 134 2.84 -0.21 -3.60
CA ASN A 134 4.15 0.42 -3.73
C ASN A 134 4.63 0.53 -5.19
N LEU A 135 4.43 -0.50 -6.03
CA LEU A 135 4.73 -0.44 -7.47
C LEU A 135 3.90 0.63 -8.22
N LEU A 136 2.73 0.99 -7.66
CA LEU A 136 1.89 2.05 -8.18
C LEU A 136 2.30 3.44 -7.69
N ASP A 137 3.07 3.57 -6.61
CA ASP A 137 3.50 4.85 -6.02
C ASP A 137 4.71 5.47 -6.74
N LEU A 138 4.64 5.54 -8.07
CA LEU A 138 5.69 6.12 -8.92
C LEU A 138 5.31 7.49 -9.50
N ARG A 139 4.02 7.84 -9.48
CA ARG A 139 3.51 9.10 -10.01
C ARG A 139 2.32 9.59 -9.17
N PRO A 140 2.14 10.91 -9.04
CA PRO A 140 1.03 11.53 -8.30
C PRO A 140 -0.33 10.86 -8.51
N GLY A 141 -1.00 10.48 -7.43
CA GLY A 141 -2.37 9.94 -7.46
C GLY A 141 -2.51 8.51 -7.98
N ARG A 142 -1.44 7.86 -8.44
CA ARG A 142 -1.55 6.51 -9.05
C ARG A 142 -1.83 5.45 -7.98
N ALA A 143 -1.09 5.44 -6.87
CA ALA A 143 -1.31 4.52 -5.77
C ALA A 143 -2.72 4.67 -5.18
N VAL A 144 -3.19 5.92 -4.96
CA VAL A 144 -4.53 6.19 -4.44
C VAL A 144 -5.63 5.68 -5.39
N LYS A 145 -5.53 5.95 -6.70
CA LYS A 145 -6.47 5.43 -7.69
C LYS A 145 -6.48 3.90 -7.71
N GLY A 146 -5.30 3.29 -7.66
CA GLY A 146 -5.15 1.85 -7.53
C GLY A 146 -5.83 1.29 -6.29
N PHE A 147 -5.64 1.95 -5.14
CA PHE A 147 -6.29 1.59 -3.89
C PHE A 147 -7.81 1.61 -3.99
N PHE A 148 -8.41 2.69 -4.50
CA PHE A 148 -9.86 2.77 -4.69
C PHE A 148 -10.38 1.76 -5.72
N PHE A 149 -9.65 1.53 -6.81
CA PHE A 149 -10.00 0.52 -7.81
C PHE A 149 -10.05 -0.88 -7.19
N PHE A 150 -8.99 -1.30 -6.50
CA PHE A 150 -8.95 -2.61 -5.85
C PHE A 150 -9.93 -2.71 -4.68
N PHE A 151 -10.14 -1.63 -3.93
CA PHE A 151 -11.15 -1.58 -2.88
C PHE A 151 -12.53 -1.90 -3.44
N ILE A 152 -12.97 -1.21 -4.51
CA ILE A 152 -14.27 -1.43 -5.13
C ILE A 152 -14.37 -2.86 -5.67
N LEU A 153 -13.33 -3.35 -6.35
CA LEU A 153 -13.30 -4.71 -6.89
C LEU A 153 -13.44 -5.77 -5.79
N LEU A 154 -12.64 -5.67 -4.73
CA LEU A 154 -12.68 -6.62 -3.62
C LEU A 154 -13.98 -6.51 -2.81
N ALA A 155 -14.50 -5.31 -2.60
CA ALA A 155 -15.80 -5.11 -1.96
C ALA A 155 -16.93 -5.73 -2.79
N PHE A 156 -16.90 -5.59 -4.11
CA PHE A 156 -17.83 -6.25 -5.01
C PHE A 156 -17.72 -7.79 -4.94
N LEU A 157 -16.51 -8.34 -4.98
CA LEU A 157 -16.29 -9.79 -4.81
C LEU A 157 -16.77 -10.31 -3.45
N ALA A 158 -16.71 -9.48 -2.42
CA ALA A 158 -17.26 -9.77 -1.09
C ALA A 158 -18.78 -9.52 -0.99
N SER A 159 -19.47 -9.18 -2.09
CA SER A 159 -20.88 -8.77 -2.09
C SER A 159 -21.18 -7.65 -1.09
N TRP A 160 -20.21 -6.74 -0.91
CA TRP A 160 -20.22 -5.64 0.06
C TRP A 160 -20.33 -6.06 1.54
N LYS A 161 -20.17 -7.35 1.84
CA LYS A 161 -20.11 -7.91 3.20
C LYS A 161 -18.71 -7.75 3.78
N ILE A 162 -18.29 -6.49 3.97
CA ILE A 162 -16.99 -6.11 4.53
C ILE A 162 -17.17 -5.41 5.89
N ASN A 163 -16.11 -5.40 6.70
CA ASN A 163 -16.11 -4.61 7.92
C ASN A 163 -15.84 -3.13 7.59
N TRP A 164 -16.92 -2.36 7.46
CA TRP A 164 -16.85 -0.93 7.13
C TRP A 164 -16.15 -0.08 8.19
N ILE A 165 -16.27 -0.46 9.47
CA ILE A 165 -15.58 0.24 10.55
C ILE A 165 -14.06 0.18 10.32
N LEU A 166 -13.52 -0.95 9.82
CA LEU A 166 -12.09 -1.09 9.54
C LEU A 166 -11.59 -0.24 8.37
N ILE A 167 -12.36 -0.14 7.30
CA ILE A 167 -11.86 0.43 6.04
C ILE A 167 -12.28 1.88 5.84
N ALA A 168 -13.47 2.29 6.30
CA ALA A 168 -14.01 3.62 6.03
C ALA A 168 -13.12 4.78 6.52
N PRO A 169 -12.50 4.71 7.72
CA PRO A 169 -11.57 5.75 8.16
C PRO A 169 -10.36 5.88 7.22
N LEU A 170 -9.83 4.75 6.72
CA LEU A 170 -8.73 4.75 5.75
C LEU A 170 -9.17 5.33 4.41
N LEU A 171 -10.38 5.00 3.92
CA LEU A 171 -10.94 5.60 2.70
C LEU A 171 -10.99 7.12 2.82
N GLY A 172 -11.48 7.64 3.95
CA GLY A 172 -11.55 9.09 4.22
C GLY A 172 -10.18 9.75 4.25
N ALA A 173 -9.22 9.18 5.00
CA ALA A 173 -7.86 9.70 5.08
C ALA A 173 -7.16 9.71 3.71
N THR A 174 -7.34 8.64 2.93
CA THR A 174 -6.77 8.52 1.58
C THR A 174 -7.41 9.51 0.61
N LEU A 175 -8.72 9.73 0.70
CA LEU A 175 -9.43 10.69 -0.15
C LEU A 175 -9.00 12.14 0.15
N TYR A 176 -8.75 12.47 1.43
CA TYR A 176 -8.18 13.75 1.83
C TYR A 176 -6.75 13.92 1.28
N TYR A 177 -5.91 12.89 1.43
CA TYR A 177 -4.53 12.90 0.92
C TYR A 177 -4.44 13.06 -0.60
N LEU A 178 -5.41 12.50 -1.35
CA LEU A 178 -5.45 12.55 -2.82
C LEU A 178 -5.29 13.97 -3.38
N HIS A 179 -5.80 14.99 -2.67
CA HIS A 179 -5.66 16.38 -3.08
C HIS A 179 -4.19 16.84 -3.12
N PHE A 180 -3.42 16.49 -2.09
CA PHE A 180 -2.00 16.84 -1.98
C PHE A 180 -1.15 16.01 -2.94
N ASP A 181 -1.50 14.72 -3.08
CA ASP A 181 -0.84 13.78 -3.98
C ASP A 181 -0.97 14.24 -5.44
N LEU A 182 -2.19 14.51 -5.93
CA LEU A 182 -2.43 14.97 -7.31
C LEU A 182 -1.74 16.29 -7.66
N LYS A 183 -1.55 17.17 -6.67
CA LYS A 183 -0.79 18.42 -6.82
C LYS A 183 0.71 18.25 -6.67
N ALA A 184 1.18 17.02 -6.44
CA ALA A 184 2.58 16.69 -6.20
C ALA A 184 3.21 17.49 -5.06
N LEU A 185 2.45 17.74 -3.99
CA LEU A 185 2.88 18.53 -2.82
C LEU A 185 3.51 17.67 -1.73
N ALA A 186 3.31 16.35 -1.76
CA ALA A 186 3.88 15.40 -0.81
C ALA A 186 3.96 14.02 -1.46
N MET A 187 4.99 13.24 -1.13
CA MET A 187 5.11 11.84 -1.55
C MET A 187 4.54 10.92 -0.48
N MET A 188 3.71 9.97 -0.89
CA MET A 188 3.12 9.00 0.02
C MET A 188 4.21 8.15 0.64
N GLY A 189 5.10 7.63 -0.21
CA GLY A 189 6.23 6.80 0.20
C GLY A 189 5.78 5.43 0.66
N ASP A 190 6.75 4.62 1.05
CA ASP A 190 6.53 3.27 1.52
C ASP A 190 5.73 3.20 2.82
N SER A 191 5.80 4.25 3.64
CA SER A 191 4.99 4.33 4.87
C SER A 191 3.49 4.39 4.61
N GLY A 192 3.04 4.82 3.42
CA GLY A 192 1.63 4.90 3.04
C GLY A 192 1.21 3.87 2.02
N SER A 193 2.02 3.63 0.99
CA SER A 193 1.69 2.70 -0.09
C SER A 193 1.51 1.27 0.44
N ASN A 194 2.40 0.84 1.35
CA ASN A 194 2.29 -0.46 2.01
C ASN A 194 1.11 -0.54 2.97
N VAL A 195 0.71 0.58 3.61
CA VAL A 195 -0.51 0.64 4.43
C VAL A 195 -1.77 0.41 3.59
N LEU A 196 -1.88 1.09 2.45
CA LEU A 196 -3.02 0.93 1.54
C LEU A 196 -3.10 -0.51 1.01
N GLY A 197 -1.96 -1.08 0.62
CA GLY A 197 -1.91 -2.45 0.14
C GLY A 197 -2.21 -3.48 1.24
N LEU A 198 -1.60 -3.36 2.42
CA LEU A 198 -1.88 -4.26 3.54
C LEU A 198 -3.36 -4.21 3.93
N ALA A 199 -3.98 -3.02 3.93
CA ALA A 199 -5.40 -2.87 4.22
C ALA A 199 -6.30 -3.61 3.23
N LEU A 200 -6.00 -3.52 1.92
CA LEU A 200 -6.72 -4.29 0.89
C LEU A 200 -6.53 -5.79 1.07
N GLY A 201 -5.31 -6.23 1.35
CA GLY A 201 -4.99 -7.63 1.56
C GLY A 201 -5.68 -8.20 2.81
N PHE A 202 -5.70 -7.44 3.90
CA PHE A 202 -6.42 -7.80 5.12
C PHE A 202 -7.94 -7.88 4.87
N MET A 203 -8.50 -6.91 4.14
CA MET A 203 -9.92 -6.91 3.76
C MET A 203 -10.26 -8.16 2.92
N ALA A 204 -9.42 -8.51 1.94
CA ALA A 204 -9.60 -9.72 1.14
C ALA A 204 -9.50 -10.99 2.00
N ALA A 205 -8.50 -11.07 2.88
CA ALA A 205 -8.29 -12.20 3.78
C ALA A 205 -9.48 -12.43 4.74
N ALA A 206 -10.06 -11.35 5.25
CA ALA A 206 -11.17 -11.40 6.21
C ALA A 206 -12.55 -11.58 5.58
N SER A 207 -12.74 -11.19 4.31
CA SER A 207 -14.09 -11.05 3.71
C SER A 207 -14.36 -11.99 2.53
N LEU A 208 -13.33 -12.53 1.87
CA LEU A 208 -13.51 -13.38 0.69
C LEU A 208 -13.48 -14.87 1.04
N PRO A 209 -14.22 -15.72 0.31
CA PRO A 209 -14.02 -17.17 0.36
C PRO A 209 -12.69 -17.55 -0.30
N LEU A 210 -12.12 -18.69 0.10
CA LEU A 210 -10.81 -19.17 -0.37
C LEU A 210 -10.68 -19.20 -1.91
N SER A 211 -11.74 -19.59 -2.63
CA SER A 211 -11.75 -19.61 -4.10
C SER A 211 -11.47 -18.23 -4.71
N PHE A 212 -12.09 -17.17 -4.20
CA PHE A 212 -11.85 -15.81 -4.66
C PHE A 212 -10.47 -15.30 -4.22
N LYS A 213 -10.02 -15.67 -3.02
CA LYS A 213 -8.65 -15.36 -2.57
C LYS A 213 -7.60 -15.94 -3.52
N VAL A 214 -7.75 -17.20 -3.94
CA VAL A 214 -6.83 -17.85 -4.90
C VAL A 214 -6.83 -17.12 -6.24
N GLY A 215 -7.99 -16.69 -6.73
CA GLY A 215 -8.08 -15.88 -7.96
C GLY A 215 -7.36 -14.53 -7.84
N VAL A 216 -7.54 -13.83 -6.72
CA VAL A 216 -6.84 -12.57 -6.41
C VAL A 216 -5.33 -12.81 -6.31
N LEU A 217 -4.90 -13.87 -5.64
CA LEU A 217 -3.49 -14.24 -5.52
C LEU A 217 -2.86 -14.51 -6.88
N PHE A 218 -3.54 -15.26 -7.75
CA PHE A 218 -3.06 -15.51 -9.11
C PHE A 218 -2.89 -14.21 -9.90
N PHE A 219 -3.87 -13.30 -9.82
CA PHE A 219 -3.77 -11.98 -10.44
C PHE A 219 -2.56 -11.18 -9.90
N LEU A 220 -2.37 -11.15 -8.58
CA LEU A 220 -1.24 -10.45 -7.96
C LEU A 220 0.09 -11.02 -8.43
N ILE A 221 0.27 -12.34 -8.40
CA ILE A 221 1.48 -13.02 -8.88
C ILE A 221 1.72 -12.69 -10.35
N PHE A 222 0.70 -12.82 -11.19
CA PHE A 222 0.79 -12.51 -12.62
C PHE A 222 1.26 -11.08 -12.88
N MET A 223 0.69 -10.11 -12.17
CA MET A 223 1.10 -8.71 -12.28
C MET A 223 2.55 -8.50 -11.84
N HIS A 224 3.01 -9.14 -10.77
CA HIS A 224 4.40 -9.06 -10.32
C HIS A 224 5.37 -9.60 -11.37
N LEU A 225 5.03 -10.76 -11.98
CA LEU A 225 5.82 -11.35 -13.07
C LEU A 225 5.91 -10.42 -14.30
N ILE A 226 4.82 -9.71 -14.63
CA ILE A 226 4.84 -8.70 -15.70
C ILE A 226 5.77 -7.55 -15.32
N THR A 227 5.63 -7.01 -14.11
CA THR A 227 6.39 -5.82 -13.68
C THR A 227 7.88 -6.08 -13.50
N GLU A 228 8.29 -7.35 -13.34
CA GLU A 228 9.71 -7.73 -13.35
C GLU A 228 10.35 -7.49 -14.72
N LYS A 229 9.60 -7.73 -15.81
CA LYS A 229 10.12 -7.62 -17.19
C LYS A 229 9.79 -6.28 -17.85
N TYR A 230 8.68 -5.67 -17.46
CA TYR A 230 8.13 -4.49 -18.13
C TYR A 230 7.78 -3.39 -17.12
N SER A 231 8.18 -2.15 -17.42
CA SER A 231 7.77 -1.00 -16.61
C SER A 231 6.25 -0.79 -16.71
N LEU A 232 5.57 -0.81 -15.57
CA LEU A 232 4.13 -0.55 -15.47
C LEU A 232 3.75 0.81 -16.08
N THR A 233 4.60 1.82 -15.89
CA THR A 233 4.45 3.14 -16.49
C THR A 233 4.38 3.07 -18.02
N ARG A 234 5.29 2.33 -18.65
CA ARG A 234 5.30 2.16 -20.11
C ARG A 234 4.06 1.41 -20.62
N ILE A 235 3.54 0.46 -19.83
CA ILE A 235 2.30 -0.24 -20.17
C ILE A 235 1.11 0.73 -20.14
N ILE A 236 1.00 1.53 -19.08
CA ILE A 236 -0.07 2.52 -18.91
C ILE A 236 -0.04 3.56 -20.04
N GLU A 237 1.13 4.04 -20.44
CA GLU A 237 1.27 5.05 -21.50
C GLU A 237 0.86 4.58 -22.89
N LYS A 238 0.97 3.27 -23.16
CA LYS A 238 0.56 2.65 -24.44
C LYS A 238 -0.95 2.49 -24.57
N VAL A 239 -1.69 2.41 -23.46
CA VAL A 239 -3.14 2.19 -23.48
C VAL A 239 -3.86 3.51 -23.20
N ALA A 240 -4.53 4.07 -24.22
CA ALA A 240 -5.13 5.40 -24.14
C ALA A 240 -6.08 5.60 -22.94
N VAL A 241 -6.88 4.59 -22.62
CA VAL A 241 -7.80 4.62 -21.47
C VAL A 241 -7.03 4.66 -20.14
N LEU A 242 -6.03 3.79 -19.96
CA LEU A 242 -5.21 3.76 -18.75
C LEU A 242 -4.43 5.06 -18.58
N ARG A 243 -3.85 5.59 -19.67
CA ARG A 243 -3.17 6.88 -19.66
C ARG A 243 -4.09 8.02 -19.23
N LYS A 244 -5.32 8.05 -19.75
CA LYS A 244 -6.32 9.08 -19.38
C LYS A 244 -6.67 8.99 -17.89
N ILE A 245 -6.87 7.78 -17.37
CA ILE A 245 -7.13 7.57 -15.94
C ILE A 245 -5.93 7.97 -15.08
N ASP A 246 -4.71 7.59 -15.48
CA ASP A 246 -3.47 7.93 -14.76
C ASP A 246 -3.28 9.47 -14.66
N GLN A 247 -3.51 10.19 -15.77
CA GLN A 247 -3.37 11.64 -15.85
C GLN A 247 -4.55 12.41 -15.24
N TRP A 248 -5.72 11.77 -15.07
CA TRP A 248 -6.91 12.45 -14.58
C TRP A 248 -6.69 13.08 -13.20
N GLY A 249 -7.05 14.36 -13.05
CA GLY A 249 -6.87 15.10 -11.81
C GLY A 249 -5.47 15.69 -11.59
N ARG A 250 -4.47 15.36 -12.42
CA ARG A 250 -3.16 16.02 -12.39
C ARG A 250 -3.20 17.38 -13.10
N GLY A 251 -2.39 18.34 -12.64
CA GLY A 251 -2.28 19.66 -13.26
C GLY A 251 -1.67 19.61 -14.68
N LYS A 252 -1.96 20.61 -15.52
CA LYS A 252 -1.55 20.67 -16.95
C LYS A 252 -0.02 20.68 -17.22
N SER A 253 0.82 20.66 -16.20
CA SER A 253 2.29 20.66 -16.33
C SER A 253 2.89 19.31 -16.79
N ASP A 254 2.11 18.23 -16.77
CA ASP A 254 2.59 16.86 -17.04
C ASP A 254 2.91 16.54 -18.51
N GLY A 255 2.73 17.49 -19.42
CA GLY A 255 2.87 17.26 -20.87
C GLY A 255 4.21 17.69 -21.49
N LYS A 256 5.17 18.23 -20.73
CA LYS A 256 6.33 18.92 -21.32
C LYS A 256 7.73 18.35 -21.06
N SER A 257 7.95 17.32 -20.23
CA SER A 257 9.32 16.94 -19.86
C SER A 257 9.98 15.76 -20.60
N GLU A 258 9.38 15.19 -21.64
CA GLU A 258 10.00 14.08 -22.42
C GLU A 258 10.35 14.44 -23.88
N LYS A 259 10.42 15.73 -24.23
CA LYS A 259 10.81 16.16 -25.59
C LYS A 259 12.20 16.79 -25.74
N THR A 260 13.04 16.78 -24.71
CA THR A 260 14.42 17.30 -24.83
C THR A 260 15.35 16.58 -23.86
N GLY A 261 16.31 15.83 -24.39
CA GLY A 261 17.39 15.17 -23.65
C GLY A 261 17.74 13.83 -24.25
#